data_AF-A0A146LJ26-F1
#
_entry.id   AF-A0A146LJ26-F1
#
_cell.length_a   1.000
_cell.length_b   1.000
_cell.length_c   1.000
_cell.angle_alpha   90.00
_cell.angle_beta   90.00
_cell.angle_gamma   90.00
#
_symmetry.space_group_name_H-M   'P 1'
#
loop_
_entity.id
_entity.type
_entity.pdbx_description
1 polymer ?
#
loop_
_entity_poly.entity_id
_entity_poly.type
_entity_poly.pdbx_seq_one_letter_code
_entity_poly.pdbx_strand_id
1 'polypeptide(L)'
;LNDLTYLNFGPFNHSKPTKILTHGWNCYWGSAYNILMKNALLIGGDVNVIVVSWDLSSTLGYFGAKKYVPTAGRVVALMIDLLVEQSGLRLEDVHVIGHSLGAHVAGIAGMYITTGRLPRVTGLDPAGPFYSMGDEMRISKNSAEFVDIIHTAKWVEGIHDEVGHVDFYPNGGYPFQPGCGWDIAGFRSHRRAYWLFASSVLNPGGFLAVQCDNWQNFKNGKCKGNNVTEMGQNVSPKARGKYFLRTGSKMPYALGESSISYN
;
A
#
# COMPACT_ATOMS: atom_id res chain seq x y z
N LEU A 1 18.54 -15.96 -5.69
CA LEU A 1 17.30 -16.09 -6.47
C LEU A 1 17.18 -17.45 -7.17
N ASN A 2 18.27 -18.18 -7.41
CA ASN A 2 18.23 -19.46 -8.16
C ASN A 2 18.07 -20.72 -7.29
N ASP A 3 17.81 -20.55 -5.99
CA ASP A 3 17.55 -21.69 -5.11
C ASP A 3 16.05 -21.97 -5.08
N LEU A 4 15.59 -22.85 -5.97
CA LEU A 4 14.19 -23.26 -6.09
C LEU A 4 13.79 -24.30 -5.03
N THR A 5 14.72 -24.80 -4.21
CA THR A 5 14.41 -25.83 -3.21
C THR A 5 13.38 -25.34 -2.19
N TYR A 6 13.41 -24.05 -1.85
CA TYR A 6 12.45 -23.43 -0.95
C TYR A 6 11.02 -23.37 -1.53
N LEU A 7 10.87 -23.32 -2.86
CA LEU A 7 9.55 -23.36 -3.50
C LEU A 7 8.94 -24.77 -3.46
N ASN A 8 9.78 -25.80 -3.46
CA ASN A 8 9.33 -27.19 -3.51
C ASN A 8 9.20 -27.83 -2.11
N PHE A 9 9.96 -27.35 -1.12
CA PHE A 9 10.00 -27.93 0.24
C PHE A 9 9.65 -26.95 1.35
N GLY A 10 9.40 -25.67 1.01
CA GLY A 10 8.97 -24.65 1.97
C GLY A 10 7.45 -24.64 2.20
N PRO A 11 6.97 -23.79 3.13
CA PRO A 11 5.54 -23.65 3.43
C PRO A 11 4.73 -22.93 2.34
N PHE A 12 5.37 -22.56 1.22
CA PHE A 12 4.73 -21.85 0.12
C PHE A 12 3.76 -22.78 -0.63
N ASN A 13 2.55 -22.29 -0.90
CA ASN A 13 1.55 -23.04 -1.65
C ASN A 13 1.06 -22.20 -2.85
N HIS A 14 1.46 -22.59 -4.06
CA HIS A 14 1.14 -21.86 -5.30
C HIS A 14 -0.37 -21.72 -5.59
N SER A 15 -1.22 -22.56 -4.98
CA SER A 15 -2.68 -22.49 -5.15
C SER A 15 -3.34 -21.42 -4.25
N LYS A 16 -2.58 -20.78 -3.35
CA LYS A 16 -3.10 -19.74 -2.44
C LYS A 16 -2.80 -18.34 -2.96
N PRO A 17 -3.66 -17.34 -2.67
CA PRO A 17 -3.35 -15.94 -2.91
C PRO A 17 -2.01 -15.54 -2.28
N THR A 18 -1.20 -14.77 -3.00
CA THR A 18 0.15 -14.40 -2.57
C THR A 18 0.25 -12.89 -2.36
N LYS A 19 0.60 -12.49 -1.14
CA LYS A 19 0.79 -11.09 -0.74
C LYS A 19 2.28 -10.80 -0.61
N ILE A 20 2.79 -9.84 -1.38
CA ILE A 20 4.21 -9.47 -1.37
C ILE A 20 4.35 -8.11 -0.70
N LEU A 21 5.15 -8.02 0.36
CA LEU A 21 5.33 -6.82 1.16
C LEU A 21 6.69 -6.17 0.88
N THR A 22 6.69 -4.88 0.56
CA THR A 22 7.92 -4.07 0.37
C THR A 22 7.97 -2.93 1.39
N HIS A 23 8.93 -2.98 2.32
CA HIS A 23 9.09 -1.97 3.36
C HIS A 23 9.73 -0.68 2.84
N GLY A 24 9.69 0.39 3.65
CA GLY A 24 10.20 1.72 3.32
C GLY A 24 11.65 2.01 3.71
N TRP A 25 11.99 3.30 3.70
CA TRP A 25 13.28 3.85 4.16
C TRP A 25 13.51 3.56 5.66
N ASN A 26 14.76 3.28 6.02
CA ASN A 26 15.18 2.98 7.39
C ASN A 26 14.35 1.85 8.06
N CYS A 27 13.83 0.95 7.24
CA CYS A 27 13.14 -0.28 7.65
C CYS A 27 13.93 -1.48 7.15
N TYR A 28 13.70 -2.62 7.81
CA TYR A 28 14.32 -3.92 7.54
C TYR A 28 13.29 -5.04 7.73
N TRP A 29 13.64 -6.30 7.46
CA TRP A 29 12.70 -7.43 7.51
C TRP A 29 11.86 -7.52 8.80
N GLY A 30 12.45 -7.20 9.97
CA GLY A 30 11.81 -7.24 11.29
C GLY A 30 11.11 -5.94 11.70
N SER A 31 10.98 -4.95 10.82
CA SER A 31 10.32 -3.68 11.14
C SER A 31 8.80 -3.83 11.34
N ALA A 32 8.23 -2.90 12.10
CA ALA A 32 6.82 -2.92 12.50
C ALA A 32 5.84 -3.06 11.31
N TYR A 33 6.14 -2.43 10.17
CA TYR A 33 5.38 -2.59 8.93
C TYR A 33 5.23 -4.07 8.55
N ASN A 34 6.34 -4.79 8.41
CA ASN A 34 6.33 -6.19 7.97
C ASN A 34 5.63 -7.09 8.99
N ILE A 35 5.93 -6.93 10.28
CA ILE A 35 5.35 -7.75 11.35
C ILE A 35 3.83 -7.56 11.39
N LEU A 36 3.36 -6.31 11.43
CA LEU A 36 1.93 -6.01 11.52
C LEU A 36 1.18 -6.50 10.28
N MET A 37 1.68 -6.18 9.09
CA MET A 37 1.03 -6.52 7.83
C MET A 37 0.99 -8.04 7.62
N LYS A 38 2.12 -8.73 7.86
CA LYS A 38 2.17 -10.19 7.77
C LYS A 38 1.16 -10.83 8.71
N ASN A 39 1.13 -10.41 9.98
CA ASN A 39 0.22 -10.99 10.95
C ASN A 39 -1.25 -10.70 10.60
N ALA A 40 -1.58 -9.47 10.21
CA ALA A 40 -2.94 -9.13 9.81
C ALA A 40 -3.40 -9.93 8.58
N LEU A 41 -2.55 -10.08 7.57
CA LEU A 41 -2.87 -10.85 6.35
C LEU A 41 -3.04 -12.34 6.62
N LEU A 42 -2.19 -12.94 7.47
CA LEU A 42 -2.30 -14.35 7.85
C LEU A 42 -3.50 -14.63 8.77
N ILE A 43 -3.91 -13.66 9.59
CA ILE A 43 -5.14 -13.77 10.39
C ILE A 43 -6.37 -13.58 9.51
N GLY A 44 -6.32 -12.66 8.55
CA GLY A 44 -7.45 -12.31 7.69
C GLY A 44 -7.74 -13.29 6.55
N GLY A 45 -6.85 -14.26 6.28
CA GLY A 45 -7.10 -15.27 5.26
C GLY A 45 -5.98 -16.30 5.11
N ASP A 46 -6.30 -17.37 4.39
CA ASP A 46 -5.34 -18.41 4.04
C ASP A 46 -4.53 -18.00 2.80
N VAL A 47 -3.40 -17.32 3.03
CA VAL A 47 -2.59 -16.70 1.98
C VAL A 47 -1.11 -16.98 2.19
N ASN A 48 -0.31 -16.94 1.12
CA ASN A 48 1.13 -16.79 1.24
C ASN A 48 1.46 -15.33 1.53
N VAL A 49 2.40 -15.06 2.44
CA VAL A 49 2.98 -13.73 2.64
C VAL A 49 4.48 -13.78 2.43
N ILE A 50 4.96 -13.02 1.46
CA ILE A 50 6.38 -12.87 1.14
C ILE A 50 6.83 -11.47 1.58
N VAL A 51 7.73 -11.39 2.55
CA VAL A 51 8.36 -10.13 2.94
C VAL A 51 9.63 -9.94 2.13
N VAL A 52 9.65 -8.94 1.25
CA VAL A 52 10.85 -8.58 0.50
C VAL A 52 11.72 -7.68 1.39
N SER A 53 12.88 -8.21 1.74
CA SER A 53 13.92 -7.50 2.46
C SER A 53 14.90 -6.90 1.46
N TRP A 54 15.03 -5.57 1.49
CA TRP A 54 16.02 -4.81 0.73
C TRP A 54 16.85 -3.92 1.66
N ASP A 55 17.07 -4.44 2.87
CA ASP A 55 17.57 -3.77 4.08
C ASP A 55 18.87 -2.99 3.83
N LEU A 56 19.85 -3.62 3.17
CA LEU A 56 21.16 -3.01 2.93
C LEU A 56 21.04 -1.68 2.16
N SER A 57 20.08 -1.60 1.23
CA SER A 57 19.83 -0.41 0.44
C SER A 57 18.87 0.56 1.14
N SER A 58 17.86 0.06 1.85
CA SER A 58 16.86 0.90 2.52
C SER A 58 17.41 1.65 3.74
N THR A 59 18.50 1.18 4.36
CA THR A 59 19.12 1.82 5.54
C THR A 59 20.21 2.83 5.19
N LEU A 60 20.50 3.05 3.90
CA LEU A 60 21.35 4.16 3.46
C LEU A 60 20.69 5.52 3.78
N GLY A 61 21.45 6.61 3.72
CA GLY A 61 20.87 7.95 3.73
C GLY A 61 19.81 8.10 2.63
N TYR A 62 18.79 8.94 2.84
CA TYR A 62 17.57 8.96 2.02
C TYR A 62 17.84 8.97 0.49
N PHE A 63 18.77 9.82 0.04
CA PHE A 63 19.19 9.86 -1.37
C PHE A 63 19.76 8.53 -1.88
N GLY A 64 20.58 7.87 -1.07
CA GLY A 64 21.14 6.56 -1.37
C GLY A 64 20.03 5.52 -1.46
N ALA A 65 19.13 5.47 -0.47
CA ALA A 65 18.01 4.53 -0.47
C ALA A 65 17.09 4.73 -1.68
N LYS A 66 16.70 5.99 -1.99
CA LYS A 66 15.92 6.32 -3.20
C LYS A 66 16.60 5.83 -4.47
N LYS A 67 17.93 6.01 -4.60
CA LYS A 67 18.67 5.59 -5.80
C LYS A 67 18.57 4.08 -6.06
N TYR A 68 18.42 3.26 -5.01
CA TYR A 68 18.29 1.81 -5.14
C TYR A 68 16.86 1.31 -5.31
N VAL A 69 15.84 2.16 -5.14
CA VAL A 69 14.42 1.78 -5.31
C VAL A 69 14.15 1.12 -6.68
N PRO A 70 14.64 1.66 -7.82
CA PRO A 70 14.45 1.00 -9.12
C PRO A 70 15.07 -0.40 -9.20
N THR A 71 16.27 -0.57 -8.64
CA THR A 71 16.96 -1.87 -8.60
C THR A 71 16.17 -2.87 -7.76
N ALA A 72 15.73 -2.47 -6.57
CA ALA A 72 14.89 -3.32 -5.72
C ALA A 72 13.59 -3.71 -6.43
N GLY A 73 12.91 -2.77 -7.10
CA GLY A 73 11.68 -3.05 -7.85
C GLY A 73 11.88 -4.07 -8.96
N ARG A 74 12.95 -3.94 -9.75
CA ARG A 74 13.29 -4.91 -10.81
C ARG A 74 13.63 -6.29 -10.26
N VAL A 75 14.28 -6.37 -9.11
CA VAL A 75 14.56 -7.64 -8.44
C VAL A 75 13.26 -8.30 -7.94
N VAL A 76 12.32 -7.52 -7.42
CA VAL A 76 10.98 -8.04 -7.04
C VAL A 76 10.22 -8.51 -8.28
N ALA A 77 10.29 -7.80 -9.40
CA ALA A 77 9.69 -8.23 -10.66
C ALA A 77 10.23 -9.61 -11.10
N LEU A 78 11.56 -9.74 -11.14
CA LEU A 78 12.22 -11.01 -11.46
C LEU A 78 11.82 -12.14 -10.50
N MET A 79 11.70 -11.85 -9.20
CA MET A 79 11.23 -12.83 -8.23
C MET A 79 9.79 -13.29 -8.53
N ILE A 80 8.89 -12.36 -8.88
CA ILE A 80 7.50 -12.68 -9.25
C ILE A 80 7.47 -13.54 -10.52
N ASP A 81 8.21 -13.15 -11.56
CA ASP A 81 8.30 -13.92 -12.81
C ASP A 81 8.78 -15.35 -12.55
N LEU A 82 9.83 -15.53 -11.74
CA LEU A 82 10.32 -16.85 -11.36
C LEU A 82 9.29 -17.66 -10.57
N LEU A 83 8.51 -17.04 -9.67
CA LEU A 83 7.44 -17.73 -8.96
C LEU A 83 6.37 -18.23 -9.93
N VAL A 84 5.95 -17.39 -10.88
CA VAL A 84 4.93 -17.75 -11.88
C VAL A 84 5.43 -18.89 -12.77
N GLU A 85 6.64 -18.77 -13.32
CA GLU A 85 7.20 -19.73 -14.27
C GLU A 85 7.59 -21.05 -13.64
N GLN A 86 8.14 -21.04 -12.41
CA GLN A 86 8.79 -22.22 -11.82
C GLN A 86 7.96 -22.91 -10.74
N SER A 87 7.01 -22.22 -10.10
CA SER A 87 6.20 -22.80 -9.01
C SER A 87 4.74 -23.06 -9.38
N GLY A 88 4.29 -22.59 -10.54
CA GLY A 88 2.87 -22.65 -10.94
C GLY A 88 2.00 -21.62 -10.23
N LEU A 89 2.59 -20.59 -9.60
CA LEU A 89 1.85 -19.47 -9.03
C LEU A 89 1.10 -18.76 -10.14
N ARG A 90 -0.21 -18.61 -9.99
CA ARG A 90 -1.00 -17.85 -10.95
C ARG A 90 -0.82 -16.35 -10.71
N LEU A 91 -0.53 -15.59 -11.78
CA LEU A 91 -0.26 -14.15 -11.66
C LEU A 91 -1.48 -13.38 -11.11
N GLU A 92 -2.69 -13.82 -11.44
CA GLU A 92 -3.94 -13.23 -10.95
C GLU A 92 -4.14 -13.33 -9.43
N ASP A 93 -3.37 -14.19 -8.76
CA ASP A 93 -3.41 -14.38 -7.31
C ASP A 93 -2.40 -13.49 -6.56
N VAL A 94 -1.60 -12.69 -7.27
CA VAL A 94 -0.51 -11.87 -6.72
C VAL A 94 -0.97 -10.46 -6.38
N HIS A 95 -0.70 -10.01 -5.14
CA HIS A 95 -0.91 -8.63 -4.72
C HIS A 95 0.37 -8.09 -4.07
N VAL A 96 0.94 -7.02 -4.63
CA VAL A 96 2.13 -6.36 -4.08
C VAL A 96 1.72 -5.11 -3.29
N ILE A 97 2.16 -5.01 -2.04
CA ILE A 97 1.81 -3.94 -1.10
C ILE A 97 3.10 -3.29 -0.61
N GLY A 98 3.23 -1.99 -0.82
CA GLY A 98 4.43 -1.25 -0.41
C GLY A 98 4.14 -0.03 0.45
N HIS A 99 4.99 0.23 1.43
CA HIS A 99 4.92 1.42 2.29
C HIS A 99 6.06 2.38 2.02
N SER A 100 5.81 3.69 2.01
CA SER A 100 6.85 4.72 1.84
C SER A 100 7.66 4.50 0.55
N LEU A 101 8.99 4.44 0.59
CA LEU A 101 9.83 4.05 -0.55
C LEU A 101 9.46 2.67 -1.13
N GLY A 102 9.00 1.76 -0.27
CA GLY A 102 8.54 0.43 -0.67
C GLY A 102 7.32 0.46 -1.59
N ALA A 103 6.48 1.49 -1.52
CA ALA A 103 5.37 1.68 -2.46
C ALA A 103 5.90 1.86 -3.89
N HIS A 104 6.98 2.61 -4.06
CA HIS A 104 7.64 2.77 -5.35
C HIS A 104 8.34 1.49 -5.81
N VAL A 105 8.95 0.72 -4.89
CA VAL A 105 9.47 -0.62 -5.18
C VAL A 105 8.37 -1.52 -5.75
N ALA A 106 7.20 -1.57 -5.09
CA ALA A 106 6.04 -2.34 -5.53
C ALA A 106 5.53 -1.86 -6.90
N GLY A 107 5.46 -0.54 -7.08
CA GLY A 107 5.02 0.07 -8.33
C GLY A 107 5.95 -0.24 -9.51
N ILE A 108 7.26 -0.17 -9.30
CA ILE A 108 8.27 -0.50 -10.31
C ILE A 108 8.26 -2.00 -10.59
N ALA A 109 8.09 -2.85 -9.56
CA ALA A 109 7.99 -4.29 -9.78
C ALA A 109 6.91 -4.61 -10.82
N GLY A 110 5.70 -4.07 -10.64
CA GLY A 110 4.60 -4.30 -11.59
C GLY A 110 4.80 -3.72 -13.00
N MET A 111 5.69 -2.73 -13.18
CA MET A 111 6.06 -2.22 -14.51
C MET A 111 7.09 -3.10 -15.22
N TYR A 112 7.87 -3.88 -14.48
CA TYR A 112 9.01 -4.65 -14.99
C TYR A 112 8.77 -6.17 -15.00
N ILE A 113 7.64 -6.66 -14.48
CA ILE A 113 7.29 -8.07 -14.67
C ILE A 113 7.09 -8.36 -16.17
N THR A 114 7.45 -9.57 -16.56
CA THR A 114 7.42 -10.01 -17.97
C THR A 114 6.41 -11.13 -18.20
N THR A 115 5.98 -11.80 -17.14
CA THR A 115 4.98 -12.89 -17.18
C THR A 115 3.54 -12.42 -17.32
N GLY A 116 3.30 -11.11 -17.38
CA GLY A 116 1.97 -10.53 -17.59
C GLY A 116 1.82 -9.16 -16.91
N ARG A 117 0.62 -8.88 -16.40
CA ARG A 117 0.32 -7.64 -15.66
C ARG A 117 -0.23 -7.99 -14.28
N LEU A 118 0.31 -7.35 -13.24
CA LEU A 118 -0.15 -7.58 -11.86
C LEU A 118 -1.63 -7.20 -11.73
N PRO A 119 -2.46 -8.00 -11.06
CA PRO A 119 -3.86 -7.66 -10.89
C PRO A 119 -4.02 -6.49 -9.91
N ARG A 120 -3.15 -6.38 -8.90
CA ARG A 120 -3.22 -5.30 -7.91
C ARG A 120 -1.87 -4.89 -7.33
N VAL A 121 -1.68 -3.58 -7.18
CA VAL A 121 -0.60 -2.99 -6.37
C VAL A 121 -1.20 -1.96 -5.40
N THR A 122 -0.91 -2.08 -4.10
CA THR A 122 -1.31 -1.08 -3.09
C THR A 122 -0.11 -0.22 -2.67
N GLY A 123 -0.28 1.10 -2.70
CA GLY A 123 0.67 2.07 -2.14
C GLY A 123 0.20 2.62 -0.80
N LEU A 124 0.94 2.35 0.26
CA LEU A 124 0.66 2.84 1.61
C LEU A 124 1.53 4.07 1.88
N ASP A 125 0.92 5.24 1.75
CA ASP A 125 1.53 6.56 1.84
C ASP A 125 2.89 6.61 1.09
N PRO A 126 2.88 6.49 -0.25
CA PRO A 126 4.12 6.47 -1.05
C PRO A 126 4.99 7.69 -0.74
N ALA A 127 6.30 7.52 -0.67
CA ALA A 127 7.20 8.60 -0.25
C ALA A 127 7.12 9.82 -1.18
N GLY A 128 6.99 11.01 -0.60
CA GLY A 128 6.87 12.27 -1.30
C GLY A 128 8.21 12.89 -1.76
N PRO A 129 9.25 12.97 -0.91
CA PRO A 129 10.46 13.71 -1.23
C PRO A 129 11.17 13.19 -2.49
N PHE A 130 11.46 14.11 -3.43
CA PHE A 130 11.96 13.90 -4.80
C PHE A 130 11.02 13.18 -5.77
N TYR A 131 10.07 12.37 -5.31
CA TYR A 131 9.09 11.74 -6.20
C TYR A 131 8.00 12.71 -6.65
N SER A 132 7.58 13.60 -5.77
CA SER A 132 6.60 14.66 -6.04
C SER A 132 7.09 15.72 -7.04
N MET A 133 8.36 15.65 -7.47
CA MET A 133 8.96 16.57 -8.43
C MET A 133 8.85 16.05 -9.88
N GLY A 134 7.98 15.07 -10.12
CA GLY A 134 7.77 14.48 -11.45
C GLY A 134 8.67 13.28 -11.77
N ASP A 135 9.19 12.58 -10.76
CA ASP A 135 9.94 11.33 -10.99
C ASP A 135 8.99 10.28 -11.58
N GLU A 136 9.32 9.73 -12.75
CA GLU A 136 8.48 8.73 -13.43
C GLU A 136 8.75 7.30 -12.92
N MET A 137 9.91 7.06 -12.30
CA MET A 137 10.30 5.76 -11.74
C MET A 137 9.69 5.55 -10.37
N ARG A 138 8.36 5.54 -10.32
CA ARG A 138 7.55 5.40 -9.11
C ARG A 138 6.26 4.64 -9.37
N ILE A 139 5.56 4.28 -8.30
CA ILE A 139 4.20 3.76 -8.38
C ILE A 139 3.29 4.72 -9.17
N SER A 140 2.52 4.14 -10.08
CA SER A 140 1.50 4.85 -10.87
C SER A 140 0.41 3.88 -11.32
N LYS A 141 -0.63 4.37 -12.01
CA LYS A 141 -1.65 3.55 -12.68
C LYS A 141 -1.07 2.47 -13.61
N ASN A 142 0.14 2.68 -14.14
CA ASN A 142 0.80 1.71 -15.01
C ASN A 142 1.38 0.50 -14.27
N SER A 143 1.44 0.53 -12.94
CA SER A 143 2.02 -0.53 -12.11
C SER A 143 1.19 -1.82 -12.06
N ALA A 144 -0.11 -1.79 -12.33
CA ALA A 144 -0.99 -2.97 -12.27
C ALA A 144 -2.32 -2.70 -12.98
N GLU A 145 -3.13 -3.73 -13.19
CA GLU A 145 -4.54 -3.57 -13.63
C GLU A 145 -5.34 -2.69 -12.67
N PHE A 146 -5.04 -2.78 -11.38
CA PHE A 146 -5.63 -1.94 -10.36
C PHE A 146 -4.59 -1.47 -9.35
N VAL A 147 -4.64 -0.18 -9.02
CA VAL A 147 -3.67 0.46 -8.13
C VAL A 147 -4.44 1.33 -7.14
N ASP A 148 -4.33 1.02 -5.86
CA ASP A 148 -4.99 1.77 -4.79
C ASP A 148 -3.97 2.38 -3.83
N ILE A 149 -4.18 3.65 -3.49
CA ILE A 149 -3.25 4.42 -2.67
C ILE A 149 -3.94 4.90 -1.41
N ILE A 150 -3.29 4.77 -0.26
CA ILE A 150 -3.75 5.33 1.01
C ILE A 150 -2.81 6.46 1.42
N HIS A 151 -3.29 7.70 1.34
CA HIS A 151 -2.56 8.90 1.73
C HIS A 151 -2.84 9.24 3.19
N THR A 152 -1.80 9.34 4.01
CA THR A 152 -1.91 9.69 5.44
C THR A 152 -0.97 10.80 5.88
N ALA A 153 0.03 11.15 5.08
CA ALA A 153 0.94 12.25 5.36
C ALA A 153 1.36 13.01 4.09
N LYS A 154 0.40 13.26 3.19
CA LYS A 154 0.67 13.97 1.93
C LYS A 154 1.26 15.37 2.18
N TRP A 155 2.14 15.82 1.28
CA TRP A 155 2.93 17.07 1.36
C TRP A 155 4.11 17.07 2.34
N VAL A 156 4.26 16.05 3.19
CA VAL A 156 5.45 15.87 4.04
C VAL A 156 6.19 14.59 3.63
N GLU A 157 6.04 13.51 4.40
CA GLU A 157 6.58 12.20 4.10
C GLU A 157 5.90 11.53 2.89
N GLY A 158 4.60 11.77 2.71
CA GLY A 158 3.79 11.19 1.64
C GLY A 158 3.71 12.07 0.39
N ILE A 159 3.62 11.44 -0.77
CA ILE A 159 3.38 12.10 -2.05
C ILE A 159 2.01 12.77 -2.06
N HIS A 160 1.90 13.89 -2.77
CA HIS A 160 0.62 14.61 -2.89
C HIS A 160 -0.13 14.31 -4.19
N ASP A 161 0.57 13.74 -5.17
CA ASP A 161 0.00 13.36 -6.46
C ASP A 161 -1.02 12.22 -6.32
N GLU A 162 -2.02 12.25 -7.19
CA GLU A 162 -2.98 11.15 -7.42
C GLU A 162 -2.32 10.10 -8.32
N VAL A 163 -1.68 9.10 -7.71
CA VAL A 163 -0.88 8.08 -8.45
C VAL A 163 -1.62 6.77 -8.66
N GLY A 164 -2.76 6.57 -8.00
CA GLY A 164 -3.57 5.36 -8.09
C GLY A 164 -4.62 5.42 -9.19
N HIS A 165 -5.22 4.27 -9.46
CA HIS A 165 -6.56 4.22 -10.05
C HIS A 165 -7.58 4.82 -9.08
N VAL A 166 -7.40 4.54 -7.78
CA VAL A 166 -8.13 5.13 -6.67
C VAL A 166 -7.16 5.63 -5.60
N ASP A 167 -7.44 6.82 -5.06
CA ASP A 167 -6.64 7.45 -4.02
C ASP A 167 -7.53 7.76 -2.81
N PHE A 168 -7.20 7.16 -1.67
CA PHE A 168 -7.90 7.33 -0.41
C PHE A 168 -7.22 8.35 0.47
N TYR A 169 -8.01 9.23 1.08
CA TYR A 169 -7.55 10.30 1.95
C TYR A 169 -8.24 10.22 3.33
N PRO A 170 -7.91 9.21 4.15
CA PRO A 170 -8.38 9.14 5.53
C PRO A 170 -8.04 10.43 6.29
N ASN A 171 -9.06 11.03 6.88
CA ASN A 171 -8.98 12.30 7.60
C ASN A 171 -8.38 13.45 6.76
N GLY A 172 -8.62 13.41 5.44
CA GLY A 172 -8.08 14.36 4.46
C GLY A 172 -6.70 13.99 3.90
N GLY A 173 -6.07 12.96 4.45
CA GLY A 173 -4.76 12.42 4.05
C GLY A 173 -3.56 13.31 4.37
N TYR A 174 -3.79 14.40 5.11
CA TYR A 174 -2.74 15.27 5.63
C TYR A 174 -2.11 14.68 6.91
N PRO A 175 -0.95 15.22 7.34
CA PRO A 175 -0.42 14.98 8.69
C PRO A 175 -1.46 15.29 9.78
N PHE A 176 -1.21 14.83 11.00
CA PHE A 176 -2.12 14.90 12.14
C PHE A 176 -3.28 13.90 12.07
N GLN A 177 -3.00 12.68 11.61
CA GLN A 177 -3.98 11.59 11.69
C GLN A 177 -4.45 11.37 13.15
N PRO A 178 -5.73 11.03 13.38
CA PRO A 178 -6.26 10.81 14.73
C PRO A 178 -5.39 9.88 15.57
N GLY A 179 -4.97 10.34 16.75
CA GLY A 179 -4.08 9.60 17.66
C GLY A 179 -2.58 9.73 17.38
N CYS A 180 -2.15 10.46 16.34
CA CYS A 180 -0.74 10.74 16.09
C CYS A 180 -0.18 11.92 16.90
N GLY A 181 -1.03 12.77 17.49
CA GLY A 181 -0.60 13.96 18.24
C GLY A 181 -0.07 15.07 17.34
N TRP A 182 0.78 15.94 17.89
CA TRP A 182 1.46 17.01 17.15
C TRP A 182 2.59 16.43 16.27
N ASP A 183 2.22 15.95 15.10
CA ASP A 183 3.08 15.23 14.15
C ASP A 183 3.43 16.09 12.94
N ILE A 184 4.16 17.20 13.17
CA ILE A 184 4.50 18.21 12.13
C ILE A 184 5.26 17.60 10.97
N ALA A 185 6.26 16.78 11.31
CA ALA A 185 7.07 16.07 10.32
C ALA A 185 6.31 14.89 9.68
N GLY A 186 5.13 14.53 10.19
CA GLY A 186 4.30 13.48 9.61
C GLY A 186 4.78 12.05 9.84
N PHE A 187 5.82 11.78 10.65
CA PHE A 187 6.37 10.43 10.81
C PHE A 187 5.36 9.41 11.35
N ARG A 188 4.49 9.82 12.29
CA ARG A 188 3.48 8.91 12.85
C ARG A 188 2.30 8.74 11.90
N SER A 189 1.91 9.82 11.24
CA SER A 189 0.88 9.86 10.22
C SER A 189 1.31 9.04 9.00
N HIS A 190 2.58 9.07 8.63
CA HIS A 190 3.15 8.27 7.54
C HIS A 190 3.05 6.77 7.80
N ARG A 191 3.27 6.37 9.07
CA ARG A 191 3.08 4.98 9.51
C ARG A 191 1.60 4.60 9.57
N ARG A 192 0.67 5.56 9.71
CA ARG A 192 -0.76 5.29 9.86
C ARG A 192 -1.32 4.52 8.66
N ALA A 193 -0.84 4.73 7.44
CA ALA A 193 -1.35 4.02 6.27
C ALA A 193 -1.32 2.50 6.42
N TYR A 194 -0.22 1.91 6.89
CA TYR A 194 -0.16 0.46 7.07
C TYR A 194 -0.95 -0.04 8.27
N TRP A 195 -1.14 0.78 9.31
CA TRP A 195 -2.05 0.45 10.41
C TRP A 195 -3.52 0.42 9.96
N LEU A 196 -3.92 1.37 9.11
CA LEU A 196 -5.27 1.40 8.54
C LEU A 196 -5.49 0.23 7.59
N PHE A 197 -4.52 -0.08 6.73
CA PHE A 197 -4.63 -1.25 5.86
C PHE A 197 -4.71 -2.55 6.66
N ALA A 198 -3.80 -2.78 7.60
CA ALA A 198 -3.82 -3.96 8.47
C ALA A 198 -5.15 -4.09 9.21
N SER A 199 -5.72 -2.98 9.70
CA SER A 199 -7.02 -3.02 10.33
C SER A 199 -8.16 -3.30 9.34
N SER A 200 -8.09 -2.81 8.10
CA SER A 200 -9.09 -3.10 7.06
C SER A 200 -9.16 -4.58 6.71
N VAL A 201 -8.03 -5.30 6.80
CA VAL A 201 -7.99 -6.77 6.63
C VAL A 201 -8.84 -7.46 7.70
N LEU A 202 -8.77 -6.97 8.94
CA LEU A 202 -9.44 -7.57 10.10
C LEU A 202 -10.86 -7.05 10.33
N ASN A 203 -11.25 -5.97 9.65
CA ASN A 203 -12.55 -5.31 9.82
C ASN A 203 -13.18 -5.01 8.45
N PRO A 204 -13.61 -6.04 7.69
CA PRO A 204 -14.41 -5.86 6.48
C PRO A 204 -15.62 -4.94 6.73
N GLY A 205 -15.86 -4.00 5.81
CA GLY A 205 -16.90 -2.97 5.95
C GLY A 205 -16.57 -1.84 6.93
N GLY A 206 -15.42 -1.90 7.63
CA GLY A 206 -15.05 -0.95 8.67
C GLY A 206 -14.54 0.40 8.17
N PHE A 207 -14.08 0.46 6.91
CA PHE A 207 -13.41 1.61 6.30
C PHE A 207 -14.12 2.05 5.02
N LEU A 208 -15.41 2.38 5.13
CA LEU A 208 -16.13 2.96 4.01
C LEU A 208 -15.55 4.33 3.66
N ALA A 209 -15.44 4.61 2.36
CA ALA A 209 -14.99 5.89 1.86
C ALA A 209 -15.93 6.35 0.76
N VAL A 210 -16.17 7.65 0.70
CA VAL A 210 -17.08 8.27 -0.26
C VAL A 210 -16.29 9.07 -1.28
N GLN A 211 -16.67 8.94 -2.55
CA GLN A 211 -16.06 9.66 -3.65
C GLN A 211 -16.34 11.16 -3.50
N CYS A 212 -15.30 11.99 -3.57
CA CYS A 212 -15.44 13.43 -3.37
C CYS A 212 -14.27 14.19 -4.01
N ASP A 213 -14.46 15.47 -4.35
CA ASP A 213 -13.40 16.25 -5.01
C ASP A 213 -12.26 16.63 -4.06
N ASN A 214 -12.60 16.94 -2.81
CA ASN A 214 -11.66 17.37 -1.80
C ASN A 214 -12.22 17.21 -0.38
N TRP A 215 -11.33 17.32 0.61
CA TRP A 215 -11.66 17.17 2.02
C TRP A 215 -12.68 18.19 2.53
N GLN A 216 -12.66 19.43 2.02
CA GLN A 216 -13.59 20.46 2.48
C GLN A 216 -15.03 20.17 2.01
N ASN A 217 -15.21 19.67 0.80
CA ASN A 217 -16.51 19.21 0.29
C ASN A 217 -17.03 18.02 1.11
N PHE A 218 -16.14 17.09 1.48
CA PHE A 218 -16.49 15.97 2.36
C PHE A 218 -16.97 16.47 3.74
N LYS A 219 -16.22 17.37 4.39
CA LYS A 219 -16.59 17.96 5.69
C LYS A 219 -17.93 18.68 5.65
N ASN A 220 -18.21 19.37 4.54
CA ASN A 220 -19.45 20.12 4.35
C ASN A 220 -20.63 19.22 3.89
N GLY A 221 -20.45 17.90 3.83
CA GLY A 221 -21.52 16.96 3.44
C GLY A 221 -21.94 17.04 1.97
N LYS A 222 -21.14 17.68 1.10
CA LYS A 222 -21.48 17.90 -0.32
C LYS A 222 -21.38 16.63 -1.18
N CYS A 223 -20.79 15.57 -0.65
CA CYS A 223 -20.55 14.31 -1.34
C CYS A 223 -21.47 13.17 -0.84
N LYS A 224 -22.51 13.51 -0.07
CA LYS A 224 -23.53 12.53 0.36
C LYS A 224 -24.24 11.96 -0.86
N GLY A 225 -24.37 10.63 -0.93
CA GLY A 225 -24.99 9.93 -2.05
C GLY A 225 -24.06 9.63 -3.22
N ASN A 226 -22.81 10.11 -3.20
CA ASN A 226 -21.80 9.69 -4.17
C ASN A 226 -21.41 8.22 -3.96
N ASN A 227 -20.67 7.67 -4.92
CA ASN A 227 -20.16 6.30 -4.86
C ASN A 227 -19.39 6.05 -3.56
N VAL A 228 -19.66 4.90 -2.94
CA VAL A 228 -18.97 4.41 -1.74
C VAL A 228 -18.21 3.13 -2.08
N THR A 229 -17.01 2.99 -1.55
CA THR A 229 -16.21 1.76 -1.60
C THR A 229 -15.47 1.59 -0.29
N GLU A 230 -15.00 0.39 0.01
CA GLU A 230 -14.05 0.17 1.10
C GLU A 230 -12.66 0.68 0.73
N MET A 231 -11.97 1.30 1.70
CA MET A 231 -10.53 1.54 1.65
C MET A 231 -9.79 0.31 2.20
N GLY A 232 -8.69 -0.07 1.55
CA GLY A 232 -7.80 -1.13 2.01
C GLY A 232 -8.11 -2.48 1.37
N GLN A 233 -8.10 -3.56 2.16
CA GLN A 233 -8.07 -4.93 1.62
C GLN A 233 -9.23 -5.24 0.66
N ASN A 234 -10.45 -4.78 0.98
CA ASN A 234 -11.68 -5.10 0.24
C ASN A 234 -12.12 -4.02 -0.75
N VAL A 235 -11.23 -3.08 -1.11
CA VAL A 235 -11.56 -2.09 -2.14
C VAL A 235 -12.03 -2.75 -3.43
N SER A 236 -13.05 -2.16 -4.05
CA SER A 236 -13.52 -2.59 -5.37
C SER A 236 -12.46 -2.29 -6.45
N PRO A 237 -12.08 -3.25 -7.30
CA PRO A 237 -11.14 -3.01 -8.39
C PRO A 237 -11.71 -2.08 -9.48
N LYS A 238 -13.00 -1.74 -9.40
CA LYS A 238 -13.68 -0.76 -10.27
C LYS A 238 -13.65 0.67 -9.71
N ALA A 239 -13.24 0.87 -8.45
CA ALA A 239 -13.19 2.18 -7.84
C ALA A 239 -12.20 3.09 -8.58
N ARG A 240 -12.58 4.35 -8.82
CA ARG A 240 -11.73 5.32 -9.53
C ARG A 240 -11.81 6.72 -8.92
N GLY A 241 -10.70 7.43 -8.91
CA GLY A 241 -10.61 8.81 -8.41
C GLY A 241 -10.44 8.90 -6.91
N LYS A 242 -10.87 10.02 -6.31
CA LYS A 242 -10.58 10.37 -4.92
C LYS A 242 -11.69 9.97 -3.96
N TYR A 243 -11.30 9.34 -2.87
CA TYR A 243 -12.21 8.91 -1.81
C TYR A 243 -11.77 9.44 -0.46
N PHE A 244 -12.73 9.90 0.33
CA PHE A 244 -12.50 10.49 1.64
C PHE A 244 -13.30 9.74 2.70
N LEU A 245 -12.72 9.64 3.89
CA LEU A 245 -13.29 8.96 5.03
C LEU A 245 -12.69 9.51 6.33
N ARG A 246 -13.38 9.29 7.44
CA ARG A 246 -12.84 9.45 8.79
C ARG A 246 -12.36 8.10 9.32
N THR A 247 -11.39 8.15 10.23
CA THR A 247 -10.98 6.99 11.02
C THR A 247 -10.88 7.36 12.50
N GLY A 248 -10.97 6.36 13.38
CA GLY A 248 -10.78 6.52 14.81
C GLY A 248 -9.32 6.81 15.19
N SER A 249 -9.10 7.23 16.44
CA SER A 249 -7.76 7.51 16.97
C SER A 249 -7.03 6.29 17.54
N LYS A 250 -7.74 5.19 17.76
CA LYS A 250 -7.25 3.93 18.33
C LYS A 250 -7.77 2.73 17.53
N MET A 251 -7.06 1.61 17.58
CA MET A 251 -7.52 0.34 16.98
C MET A 251 -8.93 -0.02 17.47
N PRO A 252 -9.83 -0.53 16.60
CA PRO A 252 -9.57 -0.92 15.20
C PRO A 252 -9.54 0.25 14.20
N TYR A 253 -9.65 1.51 14.58
CA TYR A 253 -9.75 2.70 13.70
C TYR A 253 -10.97 2.73 12.76
N ALA A 254 -11.59 1.58 12.49
CA ALA A 254 -12.82 1.43 11.73
C ALA A 254 -13.96 2.23 12.37
N LEU A 255 -14.78 2.87 11.54
CA LEU A 255 -15.97 3.60 11.97
C LEU A 255 -17.24 3.14 11.25
N GLY A 256 -17.15 2.16 10.34
CA GLY A 256 -18.30 1.67 9.57
C GLY A 256 -18.97 2.80 8.79
N GLU A 257 -20.29 2.88 8.81
CA GLU A 257 -21.05 3.96 8.14
C GLU A 257 -20.71 5.36 8.66
N SER A 258 -20.26 5.49 9.91
CA SER A 258 -19.85 6.79 10.47
C SER A 258 -18.59 7.35 9.80
N SER A 259 -17.81 6.52 9.09
CA SER A 259 -16.61 6.96 8.37
C SER A 259 -16.90 7.93 7.23
N ILE A 260 -18.08 7.86 6.60
CA ILE A 260 -18.46 8.69 5.44
C ILE A 260 -19.28 9.94 5.80
N SER A 261 -19.46 10.22 7.10
CA SER A 261 -20.14 11.41 7.61
C SER A 261 -19.22 12.25 8.49
N TYR A 262 -19.17 13.56 8.27
CA TYR A 262 -18.39 14.47 9.11
C TYR A 262 -19.15 15.04 10.31
N ASN A 263 -20.46 14.78 10.37
CA ASN A 263 -21.32 15.18 11.48
C ASN A 263 -21.04 14.37 12.75
#